data_AF-A0A3E4TUV7-F1
#
_entry.id   AF-A0A3E4TUV7-F1
#
_cell.length_a   1.000
_cell.length_b   1.000
_cell.length_c   1.000
_cell.angle_alpha   90.00
_cell.angle_beta   90.00
_cell.angle_gamma   90.00
#
_symmetry.space_group_name_H-M   'P 1'
#
loop_
_entity.id
_entity.type
_entity.pdbx_description
1 polymer ?
#
loop_
_entity_poly.entity_id
_entity_poly.type
_entity_poly.pdbx_seq_one_letter_code
_entity_poly.pdbx_strand_id
1 'polypeptide(L)'
;MQREQLILKAVLLLRTVNRYSSKEEQLVMMDKYYSTEQLEDYIEHFHDPKPENSFEELEVAMDDYITEDKDYTPSCTYHDYGPSNPWDAPGMCISDFI
;
A
#
# COMPACT_ATOMS: atom_id res chain seq x y z
N MET A 1 0.17 7.03 24.14
CA MET A 1 1.23 6.64 23.18
C MET A 1 2.26 7.80 23.13
N GLN A 2 3.53 7.60 22.78
CA GLN A 2 4.45 8.75 22.61
C GLN A 2 4.06 9.54 21.34
N ARG A 3 4.15 10.88 21.34
CA ARG A 3 3.72 11.74 20.21
C ARG A 3 4.37 11.33 18.88
N GLU A 4 5.67 11.06 18.90
CA GLU A 4 6.42 10.59 17.72
C GLU A 4 5.83 9.31 17.13
N GLN A 5 5.37 8.38 17.98
CA GLN A 5 4.74 7.13 17.55
C GLN A 5 3.38 7.37 16.90
N LEU A 6 2.59 8.33 17.41
CA LEU A 6 1.30 8.71 16.81
C LEU A 6 1.51 9.29 15.42
N ILE A 7 2.46 10.21 15.27
CA ILE A 7 2.84 10.79 13.98
C ILE A 7 3.26 9.68 13.01
N LEU A 8 4.11 8.75 13.45
CA LEU A 8 4.58 7.65 12.61
C LEU A 8 3.42 6.77 12.13
N LYS A 9 2.48 6.43 13.03
CA LYS A 9 1.28 5.65 12.69
C LYS A 9 0.38 6.40 11.72
N ALA A 10 0.09 7.66 11.97
CA ALA A 10 -0.73 8.49 11.09
C ALA A 10 -0.12 8.61 9.69
N VAL A 11 1.20 8.81 9.57
CA VAL A 11 1.89 8.83 8.27
C VAL A 11 1.83 7.47 7.57
N LEU A 12 1.99 6.36 8.30
CA LEU A 12 1.86 5.02 7.72
C LEU A 12 0.46 4.79 7.14
N LEU A 13 -0.59 5.20 7.87
CA LEU A 13 -1.97 5.14 7.40
C LEU A 13 -2.18 6.05 6.19
N LEU A 14 -1.71 7.30 6.24
CA LEU A 14 -1.81 8.24 5.12
C LEU A 14 -1.16 7.70 3.84
N ARG A 15 -0.01 7.02 3.94
CA ARG A 15 0.70 6.46 2.78
C ARG A 15 -0.02 5.30 2.09
N THR A 16 -1.03 4.72 2.73
CA THR A 16 -1.90 3.74 2.07
C THR A 16 -2.76 4.40 0.98
N VAL A 17 -3.12 5.67 1.16
CA VAL A 17 -3.99 6.43 0.24
C VAL A 17 -3.28 7.54 -0.53
N ASN A 18 -2.22 8.14 0.03
CA ASN A 18 -1.49 9.25 -0.57
C ASN A 18 0.01 8.96 -0.70
N ARG A 19 0.47 8.79 -1.95
CA ARG A 19 1.87 8.51 -2.31
C ARG A 19 2.54 9.65 -3.06
N TYR A 20 1.91 10.81 -3.15
CA TYR A 20 2.37 11.93 -3.99
C TYR A 20 3.41 12.84 -3.31
N SER A 21 3.62 12.71 -2.00
CA SER A 21 4.62 13.47 -1.24
C SER A 21 5.63 12.58 -0.52
N SER A 22 6.78 13.15 -0.17
CA SER A 22 7.82 12.42 0.55
C SER A 22 7.40 12.09 1.98
N LYS A 23 8.01 11.05 2.56
CA LYS A 23 7.73 10.66 3.95
C LYS A 23 8.10 11.80 4.91
N GLU A 24 9.23 12.44 4.64
CA GLU A 24 9.82 13.49 5.47
C GLU A 24 8.90 14.73 5.49
N GLU A 25 8.36 15.12 4.35
CA GLU A 25 7.36 16.20 4.28
C GLU A 25 6.09 15.85 5.05
N GLN A 26 5.60 14.60 4.92
CA GLN A 26 4.41 14.14 5.64
C GLN A 26 4.64 14.13 7.17
N LEU A 27 5.82 13.73 7.63
CA LEU A 27 6.18 13.79 9.05
C LEU A 27 6.18 15.23 9.58
N VAL A 28 6.78 16.16 8.83
CA VAL A 28 6.80 17.59 9.19
C VAL A 28 5.39 18.17 9.20
N MET A 29 4.55 17.82 8.22
CA MET A 29 3.17 18.28 8.18
C MET A 29 2.35 17.76 9.38
N MET A 30 2.48 16.48 9.69
CA MET A 30 1.76 15.86 10.80
C MET A 30 2.18 16.45 12.15
N ASP A 31 3.46 16.72 12.35
CA ASP A 31 3.92 17.35 13.59
C ASP A 31 3.49 18.82 13.70
N LYS A 32 3.47 19.56 12.59
CA LYS A 32 3.19 21.00 12.58
C LYS A 32 1.70 21.33 12.68
N TYR A 33 0.85 20.57 12.00
CA TYR A 33 -0.55 20.95 11.80
C TYR A 33 -1.55 20.15 12.63
N TYR A 34 -1.13 19.04 13.25
CA TYR A 34 -2.03 18.17 14.00
C TYR A 34 -1.67 18.10 15.49
N SER A 35 -2.71 18.24 16.32
CA SER A 35 -2.61 17.99 17.76
C SER A 35 -2.52 16.49 18.05
N THR A 36 -2.11 16.12 19.27
CA THR A 36 -2.11 14.71 19.68
C THR A 36 -3.51 14.10 19.63
N GLU A 37 -4.53 14.83 20.06
CA GLU A 37 -5.93 14.39 20.04
C GLU A 37 -6.41 14.12 18.60
N GLN A 38 -6.10 15.01 17.67
CA GLN A 38 -6.45 14.83 16.26
C GLN A 38 -5.75 13.63 15.62
N LEU A 39 -4.51 13.33 16.02
CA LEU A 39 -3.79 12.16 15.54
C LEU A 39 -4.38 10.88 16.11
N GLU A 40 -4.83 10.89 17.36
CA GLU A 40 -5.50 9.75 18.00
C GLU A 40 -6.85 9.47 17.33
N ASP A 41 -7.69 10.49 17.16
CA ASP A 41 -8.97 10.39 16.44
C ASP A 41 -8.77 9.88 15.01
N TYR A 42 -7.75 10.40 14.30
CA TYR A 42 -7.43 9.96 12.95
C TYR A 42 -7.06 8.47 12.90
N ILE A 43 -6.25 7.99 13.85
CA ILE A 43 -5.86 6.58 13.92
C ILE A 43 -7.06 5.70 14.28
N GLU A 44 -7.90 6.12 15.22
CA GLU A 44 -9.09 5.39 15.63
C GLU A 44 -10.08 5.24 14.48
N HIS A 45 -10.28 6.29 13.69
CA HIS A 45 -11.17 6.24 12.53
C HIS A 45 -10.75 5.20 11.47
N PHE A 46 -9.47 4.86 11.37
CA PHE A 46 -9.01 3.77 10.49
C PHE A 46 -9.32 2.37 11.04
N HIS A 47 -9.57 2.26 12.34
CA HIS A 47 -9.96 1.03 13.02
C HIS A 47 -11.48 0.86 13.13
N ASP A 48 -12.25 1.92 12.87
CA ASP A 48 -13.70 1.81 12.75
C ASP A 48 -14.03 0.75 11.69
N PRO A 49 -14.91 -0.22 12.01
CA PRO A 49 -15.42 -1.12 11.01
C PRO A 49 -16.14 -0.25 9.98
N LYS A 50 -15.52 -0.09 8.81
CA LYS A 50 -16.22 0.49 7.67
C LYS A 50 -17.51 -0.31 7.51
N PRO A 51 -18.67 0.35 7.35
CA PRO A 51 -19.81 -0.38 6.82
C PRO A 51 -19.29 -1.11 5.58
N GLU A 52 -19.58 -2.40 5.46
CA GLU A 52 -19.31 -3.17 4.26
C GLU A 52 -20.12 -2.51 3.14
N ASN A 53 -19.60 -1.41 2.57
CA ASN A 53 -19.93 -1.07 1.21
C ASN A 53 -19.49 -2.30 0.46
N SER A 54 -20.47 -3.03 -0.07
CA SER A 54 -20.24 -4.28 -0.76
C SER A 54 -19.08 -4.07 -1.71
N PHE A 55 -18.21 -5.07 -1.80
CA PHE A 55 -17.08 -5.08 -2.74
C PHE A 55 -17.46 -4.56 -4.15
N GLU A 56 -18.73 -4.73 -4.55
CA GLU A 56 -19.37 -4.15 -5.74
C GLU A 56 -19.45 -2.62 -5.81
N GLU A 57 -19.71 -1.89 -4.72
CA GLU A 57 -19.72 -0.40 -4.73
C GLU A 57 -18.31 0.18 -4.90
N LEU A 58 -17.29 -0.52 -4.40
CA LEU A 58 -15.89 -0.14 -4.55
C LEU A 58 -15.36 -0.45 -5.96
N GLU A 59 -15.78 -1.55 -6.59
CA GLU A 59 -15.46 -1.86 -7.99
C GLU A 59 -16.05 -0.82 -8.96
N VAL A 60 -17.30 -0.41 -8.78
CA VAL A 60 -17.95 0.60 -9.64
C VAL A 60 -17.27 1.97 -9.51
N ALA A 61 -16.84 2.37 -8.31
CA ALA A 61 -16.10 3.61 -8.10
C ALA A 61 -14.64 3.53 -8.60
N MET A 62 -14.04 2.33 -8.64
CA MET A 62 -12.68 2.14 -9.14
C MET A 62 -12.64 2.07 -10.67
N ASP A 63 -13.67 1.51 -11.33
CA ASP A 63 -13.75 1.42 -12.80
C ASP A 63 -13.81 2.81 -13.47
N ASP A 64 -14.49 3.78 -12.85
CA ASP A 64 -14.54 5.17 -13.33
C ASP A 64 -13.18 5.91 -13.20
N TYR A 65 -12.27 5.44 -12.35
CA TYR A 65 -10.90 5.98 -12.21
C TYR A 65 -9.83 5.17 -12.96
N ILE A 66 -10.11 3.92 -13.36
CA ILE A 66 -9.19 3.05 -14.12
C ILE A 66 -9.43 3.20 -15.63
N THR A 67 -9.55 4.43 -16.14
CA THR A 67 -9.50 4.64 -17.60
C THR A 67 -8.12 5.06 -18.10
N GLU A 68 -7.16 5.45 -17.24
CA GLU A 68 -5.89 6.01 -17.74
C GLU A 68 -4.55 5.38 -17.32
N ASP A 69 -4.42 4.57 -16.25
CA ASP A 69 -3.10 3.99 -15.90
C ASP A 69 -3.14 2.46 -15.73
N LYS A 70 -3.35 1.75 -16.85
CA LYS A 70 -2.89 0.36 -17.01
C LYS A 70 -1.40 0.35 -17.37
N ASP A 71 -0.57 0.81 -16.46
CA ASP A 71 0.86 0.46 -16.50
C ASP A 71 1.02 -0.97 -15.99
N TYR A 72 0.61 -1.92 -16.84
CA TYR A 72 1.12 -3.28 -16.81
C TYR A 72 2.64 -3.21 -16.91
N THR A 73 3.34 -3.39 -15.79
CA THR A 73 4.78 -3.67 -15.83
C THR A 73 4.94 -5.12 -16.31
N PRO A 74 5.44 -5.38 -17.53
CA PRO A 74 5.73 -6.73 -17.94
C PRO A 74 6.79 -7.27 -16.98
N SER A 75 6.46 -8.33 -16.24
CA SER A 75 7.48 -9.12 -15.54
C SER A 75 8.54 -9.51 -16.57
N CYS A 76 9.82 -9.20 -16.31
CA CYS A 76 10.92 -9.51 -17.20
C CYS A 76 11.07 -11.03 -17.48
N THR A 77 10.32 -11.88 -16.77
CA THR A 77 10.37 -13.34 -16.88
C THR A 77 9.10 -13.97 -17.46
N TYR A 78 8.14 -13.18 -18.00
CA TYR A 78 6.89 -13.70 -18.61
C TYR A 78 6.19 -14.80 -17.79
N HIS A 79 6.15 -14.65 -16.46
CA HIS A 79 5.57 -15.65 -15.53
C HIS A 79 6.24 -17.03 -15.51
N ASP A 80 7.40 -17.20 -16.15
CA ASP A 80 8.00 -18.53 -16.30
C ASP A 80 8.68 -19.02 -15.01
N TYR A 81 9.21 -18.14 -14.16
CA TYR A 81 9.77 -18.53 -12.86
C TYR A 81 8.87 -18.11 -11.69
N GLY A 82 8.52 -19.06 -10.83
CA GLY A 82 7.70 -18.83 -9.63
C GLY A 82 7.85 -19.97 -8.60
N PRO A 83 7.24 -19.86 -7.41
CA PRO A 83 7.38 -20.86 -6.33
C PRO A 83 7.00 -22.28 -6.74
N SER A 84 6.11 -22.41 -7.73
CA SER A 84 5.68 -23.68 -8.30
C SER A 84 6.69 -24.27 -9.29
N ASN A 85 7.49 -23.41 -9.96
CA ASN A 85 8.46 -23.78 -10.99
C ASN A 85 9.80 -23.05 -10.77
N PRO A 86 10.58 -23.44 -9.74
CA PRO A 86 11.85 -22.79 -9.43
C PRO A 86 12.97 -23.06 -10.46
N TRP A 87 12.84 -24.12 -11.27
CA TRP A 87 13.82 -24.51 -12.29
C TRP A 87 13.72 -23.70 -13.59
N ASP A 88 12.64 -22.94 -13.78
CA ASP A 88 12.44 -22.09 -14.96
C ASP A 88 13.17 -20.74 -14.83
N ALA A 89 13.96 -20.56 -13.76
CA ALA A 89 14.89 -19.43 -13.63
C ALA A 89 15.98 -19.51 -14.73
N PRO A 90 16.25 -18.40 -15.44
CA PRO A 90 17.29 -18.39 -16.45
C PRO A 90 18.65 -18.74 -15.85
N GLY A 91 19.27 -19.81 -16.38
CA GLY A 91 20.58 -20.29 -15.94
C GLY A 91 20.55 -21.36 -14.85
N MET A 92 19.37 -21.85 -14.44
CA MET A 92 19.24 -23.00 -13.55
C MET A 92 18.87 -24.25 -14.34
N CYS A 93 19.42 -25.40 -13.95
CA CYS A 93 19.03 -26.71 -14.49
C CYS A 93 18.43 -27.57 -13.39
N ILE A 94 17.53 -28.49 -13.76
CA ILE A 94 16.88 -29.43 -12.81
C ILE A 94 17.93 -30.23 -12.01
N SER A 95 19.09 -30.49 -12.62
CA SER A 95 20.22 -31.16 -11.97
C SER A 95 20.81 -30.41 -10.78
N ASP A 96 20.58 -29.10 -10.66
CA ASP A 96 21.08 -28.32 -9.53
C ASP A 96 20.26 -28.58 -8.25
N PHE A 97 19.13 -29.30 -8.36
CA PHE A 97 18.18 -29.56 -7.27
C PHE A 97 18.05 -31.05 -6.89
N ILE A 98 18.80 -31.97 -7.53
CA ILE A 98 18.76 -33.42 -7.31
C ILE A 98 20.15 -33.96 -6.98
#